data_AF-A0A7X3HGU8-F1
#
_entry.id   AF-A0A7X3HGU8-F1
#
_cell.length_a   1.000
_cell.length_b   1.000
_cell.length_c   1.000
_cell.angle_alpha   90.00
_cell.angle_beta   90.00
_cell.angle_gamma   90.00
#
_symmetry.space_group_name_H-M   'P 1'
#
loop_
_entity.id
_entity.type
_entity.pdbx_description
1 polymer ?
#
loop_
_entity_poly.entity_id
_entity_poly.type
_entity_poly.pdbx_seq_one_letter_code
_entity_poly.pdbx_strand_id
1 'polypeptide(L)'
;MTAVVAAAAVSLTSPASASDFVKLQFSDGRPDVHGTESVNAVLRAVGVRASTVAIPDAVRPILKASQTRATNDDEQQQLLKSFALNRAELLEQIRLAGRTPEVARGGLLGTREGDTAPYPKVYDMKALTPEMQTWALNRYGRLHVNSSDAGPGIDEVMTVVSGGPFTWMFVLPDATVARLTVDRIGESGPAVRLTYPGMGTHAGYMDPKDGLIVAYAHGPESFVIRFDETTAPNAQLLNTNPWVDFTGPVPTLRTKVN
;
A
#
# COMPACT_ATOMS: atom_id res chain seq x y z
N MET A 1 39.82 -42.58 34.90
CA MET A 1 39.37 -42.43 33.50
C MET A 1 38.04 -41.71 33.54
N THR A 2 38.03 -40.43 33.20
CA THR A 2 36.82 -39.62 33.16
C THR A 2 36.92 -38.76 31.90
N ALA A 3 36.16 -39.14 30.87
CA ALA A 3 36.13 -38.43 29.60
C ALA A 3 35.13 -37.28 29.70
N VAL A 4 35.61 -36.05 29.51
CA VAL A 4 34.77 -34.87 29.32
C VAL A 4 34.48 -34.75 27.83
N VAL A 5 33.23 -34.98 27.44
CA VAL A 5 32.75 -34.72 26.07
C VAL A 5 32.33 -33.25 26.01
N ALA A 6 33.10 -32.43 25.30
CA ALA A 6 32.73 -31.06 24.99
C ALA A 6 31.67 -31.07 23.87
N ALA A 7 30.46 -30.62 24.17
CA ALA A 7 29.41 -30.42 23.18
C ALA A 7 29.72 -29.15 22.37
N ALA A 8 30.02 -29.32 21.07
CA ALA A 8 30.12 -28.22 20.14
C ALA A 8 28.72 -27.63 19.89
N ALA A 9 28.50 -26.38 20.29
CA ALA A 9 27.32 -25.63 19.92
C ALA A 9 27.39 -25.33 18.42
N VAL A 10 26.58 -26.03 17.63
CA VAL A 10 26.34 -25.67 16.23
C VAL A 10 25.44 -24.44 16.25
N SER A 11 26.01 -23.26 16.00
CA SER A 11 25.24 -22.08 15.65
C SER A 11 24.49 -22.37 14.36
N LEU A 12 23.19 -22.61 14.49
CA LEU A 12 22.25 -22.54 13.39
C LEU A 12 22.17 -21.07 12.98
N THR A 13 23.05 -20.66 12.05
CA THR A 13 22.81 -19.44 11.28
C THR A 13 21.52 -19.66 10.50
N SER A 14 20.46 -18.96 10.90
CA SER A 14 19.23 -18.88 10.12
C SER A 14 19.60 -18.51 8.69
N PRO A 15 19.05 -19.20 7.67
CA PRO A 15 19.18 -18.73 6.30
C PRO A 15 18.61 -17.32 6.25
N ALA A 16 19.22 -16.43 5.46
CA ALA A 16 18.72 -15.06 5.26
C ALA A 16 17.20 -15.09 5.01
N SER A 17 16.44 -14.73 6.03
CA SER A 17 14.99 -14.85 6.06
C SER A 17 14.40 -13.77 5.15
N ALA A 18 13.34 -14.12 4.42
CA ALA A 18 12.53 -13.29 3.50
C ALA A 18 13.05 -11.85 3.26
N SER A 19 13.60 -11.60 2.07
CA SER A 19 13.96 -10.26 1.57
C SER A 19 13.01 -9.14 2.02
N ASP A 20 13.55 -8.18 2.77
CA ASP A 20 12.87 -7.05 3.41
C ASP A 20 12.33 -6.04 2.39
N PHE A 21 11.24 -6.35 1.69
CA PHE A 21 10.62 -5.40 0.74
C PHE A 21 9.69 -4.39 1.39
N VAL A 22 9.45 -4.52 2.69
CA VAL A 22 8.58 -3.63 3.45
C VAL A 22 9.20 -3.29 4.80
N LYS A 23 8.99 -2.06 5.22
CA LYS A 23 9.32 -1.58 6.56
C LYS A 23 8.21 -0.70 7.12
N LEU A 24 8.06 -0.71 8.44
CA LEU A 24 7.23 0.21 9.20
C LEU A 24 8.10 1.10 10.06
N GLN A 25 7.72 2.37 10.10
CA GLN A 25 8.28 3.38 10.99
C GLN A 25 7.14 4.08 11.71
N PHE A 26 7.37 4.54 12.94
CA PHE A 26 6.28 4.96 13.82
C PHE A 26 6.44 6.42 14.25
N SER A 27 5.32 7.15 14.27
CA SER A 27 5.31 8.58 14.61
C SER A 27 5.61 8.86 16.08
N ASP A 28 5.66 7.83 16.93
CA ASP A 28 5.99 7.91 18.35
C ASP A 28 7.45 7.55 18.66
N GLY A 29 8.25 7.30 17.62
CA GLY A 29 9.69 7.04 17.73
C GLY A 29 10.07 5.63 18.17
N ARG A 30 9.13 4.68 18.30
CA ARG A 30 9.50 3.28 18.57
C ARG A 30 10.30 2.67 17.40
N PRO A 31 11.10 1.61 17.64
CA PRO A 31 11.98 1.05 16.61
C PRO A 31 11.25 0.60 15.35
N ASP A 32 11.94 0.75 14.21
CA ASP A 32 11.45 0.31 12.90
C ASP A 32 11.23 -1.22 12.88
N VAL A 33 10.22 -1.65 12.14
CA VAL A 33 9.91 -3.07 11.92
C VAL A 33 10.13 -3.40 10.45
N HIS A 34 10.85 -4.49 10.17
CA HIS A 34 11.22 -4.91 8.82
C HIS A 34 10.64 -6.28 8.48
N GLY A 35 10.45 -6.51 7.18
CA GLY A 35 10.04 -7.79 6.65
C GLY A 35 8.54 -8.01 6.70
N THR A 36 8.01 -8.72 5.71
CA THR A 36 6.56 -8.86 5.51
C THR A 36 5.86 -9.51 6.70
N GLU A 37 6.47 -10.48 7.37
CA GLU A 37 5.85 -11.15 8.53
C GLU A 37 5.67 -10.18 9.72
N SER A 38 6.77 -9.56 10.17
CA SER A 38 6.76 -8.63 11.31
C SER A 38 5.90 -7.41 11.04
N VAL A 39 5.97 -6.84 9.82
CA VAL A 39 5.12 -5.73 9.39
C VAL A 39 3.64 -6.11 9.46
N ASN A 40 3.27 -7.30 8.98
CA ASN A 40 1.89 -7.78 9.03
C ASN A 40 1.41 -8.04 10.46
N ALA A 41 2.28 -8.48 11.36
CA ALA A 41 1.91 -8.70 12.77
C ALA A 41 1.42 -7.41 13.42
N VAL A 42 2.04 -6.27 13.10
CA VAL A 42 1.62 -4.94 13.56
C VAL A 42 0.34 -4.49 12.83
N LEU A 43 0.35 -4.53 11.50
CA LEU A 43 -0.72 -3.99 10.65
C LEU A 43 -2.04 -4.75 10.72
N ARG A 44 -2.02 -6.00 11.21
CA ARG A 44 -3.25 -6.78 11.43
C ARG A 44 -4.23 -6.09 12.37
N ALA A 45 -3.75 -5.28 13.31
CA ALA A 45 -4.60 -4.51 14.24
C ALA A 45 -5.53 -3.51 13.53
N VAL A 46 -5.17 -3.11 12.31
CA VAL A 46 -5.93 -2.17 11.47
C VAL A 46 -6.39 -2.83 10.16
N GLY A 47 -6.29 -4.17 10.09
CA GLY A 47 -6.73 -4.94 8.95
C GLY A 47 -5.91 -4.67 7.67
N VAL A 48 -4.67 -4.24 7.80
CA VAL A 48 -3.78 -4.03 6.66
C VAL A 48 -2.87 -5.23 6.49
N ARG A 49 -2.63 -5.63 5.24
CA ARG A 49 -1.71 -6.72 4.93
C ARG A 49 -0.87 -6.44 3.70
N ALA A 50 0.43 -6.71 3.81
CA ALA A 50 1.38 -6.84 2.71
C ALA A 50 1.64 -8.31 2.36
N SER A 51 1.88 -8.59 1.08
CA SER A 51 2.29 -9.89 0.57
C SER A 51 3.16 -9.72 -0.68
N THR A 52 3.98 -10.71 -0.98
CA THR A 52 4.75 -10.74 -2.24
C THR A 52 3.99 -11.52 -3.30
N VAL A 53 4.04 -11.06 -4.55
CA VAL A 53 3.40 -11.69 -5.71
C VAL A 53 4.45 -11.87 -6.81
N ALA A 54 4.46 -13.02 -7.47
CA ALA A 54 5.34 -13.24 -8.60
C ALA A 54 5.00 -12.29 -9.76
N ILE A 55 6.02 -11.70 -10.39
CA ILE A 55 5.85 -10.89 -11.60
C ILE A 55 5.83 -11.83 -12.81
N PRO A 56 4.74 -11.85 -13.61
CA PRO A 56 4.69 -12.65 -14.83
C PRO A 56 5.76 -12.21 -15.84
N ASP A 57 6.41 -13.17 -16.51
CA ASP A 57 7.46 -12.85 -17.49
C ASP A 57 6.96 -11.98 -18.64
N ALA A 58 5.70 -12.16 -19.02
CA ALA A 58 5.04 -11.41 -20.10
C ALA A 58 5.05 -9.88 -19.88
N VAL A 59 5.06 -9.40 -18.63
CA VAL A 59 5.04 -7.95 -18.35
C VAL A 59 6.42 -7.36 -18.09
N ARG A 60 7.47 -8.17 -17.92
CA ARG A 60 8.82 -7.66 -17.62
C ARG A 60 9.32 -6.59 -18.63
N PRO A 61 9.11 -6.72 -19.95
CA PRO A 61 9.50 -5.67 -20.89
C PRO A 61 8.83 -4.33 -20.60
N ILE A 62 7.54 -4.35 -20.21
CA ILE A 62 6.77 -3.15 -19.85
C ILE A 62 7.36 -2.51 -18.59
N LEU A 63 7.60 -3.33 -17.55
CA LEU A 63 8.15 -2.84 -16.28
C LEU A 63 9.52 -2.21 -16.47
N LYS A 64 10.37 -2.78 -17.33
CA LYS A 64 11.67 -2.20 -17.68
C LYS A 64 11.51 -0.85 -18.38
N ALA A 65 10.62 -0.75 -19.37
CA ALA A 65 10.37 0.51 -20.07
C ALA A 65 9.78 1.60 -19.16
N SER A 66 8.94 1.21 -18.19
CA SER A 66 8.30 2.14 -17.24
C SER A 66 9.27 2.93 -16.36
N GLN A 67 10.53 2.48 -16.25
CA GLN A 67 11.56 3.18 -15.49
C GLN A 67 12.00 4.49 -16.17
N THR A 68 11.84 4.59 -17.50
CA THR A 68 12.34 5.71 -18.30
C THR A 68 11.24 6.51 -18.99
N ARG A 69 10.07 5.91 -19.23
CA ARG A 69 8.92 6.57 -19.86
C ARG A 69 7.59 6.09 -19.30
N ALA A 70 6.53 6.85 -19.56
CA ALA A 70 5.17 6.41 -19.28
C ALA A 70 4.79 5.19 -20.14
N THR A 71 3.91 4.37 -19.59
CA THR A 71 3.22 3.28 -20.26
C THR A 71 2.16 3.82 -21.23
N ASN A 72 1.93 3.09 -22.31
CA ASN A 72 0.80 3.36 -23.22
C ASN A 72 -0.43 2.50 -22.86
N ASP A 73 -1.54 2.70 -23.56
CA ASP A 73 -2.81 2.03 -23.28
C ASP A 73 -2.73 0.50 -23.39
N ASP A 74 -2.06 -0.03 -24.44
CA ASP A 74 -1.89 -1.47 -24.63
C ASP A 74 -1.08 -2.10 -23.49
N GLU A 75 -0.02 -1.41 -23.06
CA GLU A 75 0.81 -1.81 -21.92
C GLU A 75 0.02 -1.82 -20.62
N GLN A 76 -0.80 -0.79 -20.37
CA GLN A 76 -1.68 -0.75 -19.20
C GLN A 76 -2.71 -1.88 -19.22
N GLN A 77 -3.35 -2.15 -20.35
CA GLN A 77 -4.28 -3.29 -20.48
C GLN A 77 -3.60 -4.63 -20.24
N GLN A 78 -2.36 -4.80 -20.73
CA GLN A 78 -1.58 -6.00 -20.46
C GLN A 78 -1.21 -6.15 -18.99
N LEU A 79 -0.87 -5.06 -18.29
CA LEU A 79 -0.63 -5.06 -16.84
C LEU A 79 -1.90 -5.47 -16.08
N LEU A 80 -3.04 -4.85 -16.38
CA LEU A 80 -4.34 -5.18 -15.76
C LEU A 80 -4.71 -6.65 -15.97
N LYS A 81 -4.51 -7.18 -17.18
CA LYS A 81 -4.76 -8.59 -17.49
C LYS A 81 -3.82 -9.53 -16.73
N SER A 82 -2.54 -9.19 -16.63
CA SER A 82 -1.51 -10.07 -16.04
C SER A 82 -1.57 -10.11 -14.52
N PHE A 83 -2.08 -9.05 -13.88
CA PHE A 83 -2.30 -8.96 -12.44
C PHE A 83 -3.78 -9.06 -12.07
N ALA A 84 -4.61 -9.61 -12.97
CA ALA A 84 -6.05 -9.71 -12.79
C ALA A 84 -6.41 -10.45 -11.50
N LEU A 85 -7.32 -9.87 -10.72
CA LEU A 85 -7.95 -10.53 -9.58
C LEU A 85 -9.45 -10.64 -9.80
N ASN A 86 -9.97 -11.86 -9.67
CA ASN A 86 -11.40 -12.09 -9.61
C ASN A 86 -11.94 -11.82 -8.20
N ARG A 87 -13.28 -11.83 -8.06
CA ARG A 87 -13.95 -11.57 -6.77
C ARG A 87 -13.45 -12.45 -5.64
N ALA A 88 -13.29 -13.75 -5.87
CA ALA A 88 -12.87 -14.68 -4.83
C ALA A 88 -11.45 -14.36 -4.35
N GLU A 89 -10.55 -13.99 -5.26
CA GLU A 89 -9.18 -13.61 -4.95
C GLU A 89 -9.10 -12.27 -4.19
N LEU A 90 -9.96 -11.31 -4.54
CA LEU A 90 -10.10 -10.04 -3.81
C LEU A 90 -10.63 -10.27 -2.38
N LEU A 91 -11.68 -11.07 -2.23
CA LEU A 91 -12.23 -11.45 -0.92
C LEU A 91 -11.21 -12.23 -0.08
N GLU A 92 -10.35 -13.03 -0.71
CA GLU A 92 -9.27 -13.72 -0.04
C GLU A 92 -8.22 -12.75 0.52
N GLN A 93 -7.90 -11.65 -0.18
CA GLN A 93 -6.99 -10.63 0.37
C GLN A 93 -7.53 -10.05 1.67
N ILE A 94 -8.83 -9.77 1.71
CA ILE A 94 -9.53 -9.25 2.90
C ILE A 94 -9.47 -10.26 4.05
N ARG A 95 -9.79 -11.52 3.76
CA ARG A 95 -9.74 -12.60 4.75
C ARG A 95 -8.32 -12.78 5.32
N LEU A 96 -7.30 -12.77 4.46
CA LEU A 96 -5.90 -12.89 4.87
C LEU A 96 -5.44 -11.69 5.71
N ALA A 97 -6.02 -10.52 5.52
CA ALA A 97 -5.80 -9.35 6.36
C ALA A 97 -6.56 -9.39 7.70
N GLY A 98 -7.36 -10.43 7.94
CA GLY A 98 -8.09 -10.64 9.20
C GLY A 98 -9.37 -9.83 9.32
N ARG A 99 -9.96 -9.39 8.20
CA ARG A 99 -11.16 -8.55 8.15
C ARG A 99 -12.30 -9.25 7.41
N THR A 100 -13.49 -8.66 7.52
CA THR A 100 -14.62 -8.90 6.62
C THR A 100 -14.70 -7.78 5.57
N PRO A 101 -15.28 -8.03 4.39
CA PRO A 101 -15.46 -6.98 3.39
C PRO A 101 -16.34 -5.84 3.90
N GLU A 102 -16.06 -4.61 3.47
CA GLU A 102 -16.83 -3.40 3.83
C GLU A 102 -18.27 -3.47 3.32
N VAL A 103 -18.48 -4.13 2.18
CA VAL A 103 -19.79 -4.41 1.60
C VAL A 103 -19.98 -5.90 1.45
N ALA A 104 -21.17 -6.40 1.77
CA ALA A 104 -21.50 -7.82 1.65
C ALA A 104 -21.06 -8.39 0.29
N ARG A 105 -20.37 -9.54 0.33
CA ARG A 105 -19.79 -10.23 -0.84
C ARG A 105 -18.78 -9.38 -1.64
N GLY A 106 -18.26 -8.29 -1.08
CA GLY A 106 -17.28 -7.39 -1.68
C GLY A 106 -17.86 -6.33 -2.61
N GLY A 107 -19.20 -6.16 -2.67
CA GLY A 107 -19.81 -5.09 -3.47
C GLY A 107 -19.53 -5.17 -4.98
N LEU A 108 -19.50 -4.03 -5.67
CA LEU A 108 -19.18 -3.90 -7.09
C LEU A 108 -17.67 -3.94 -7.32
N LEU A 109 -17.20 -4.63 -8.36
CA LEU A 109 -15.77 -4.68 -8.71
C LEU A 109 -15.32 -3.49 -9.56
N GLY A 110 -16.30 -2.77 -10.14
CA GLY A 110 -16.10 -1.56 -10.93
C GLY A 110 -16.45 -0.30 -10.13
N THR A 111 -16.15 -0.29 -8.83
CA THR A 111 -16.29 0.90 -7.98
C THR A 111 -15.47 2.06 -8.58
N ARG A 112 -15.92 3.30 -8.40
CA ARG A 112 -15.22 4.52 -8.86
C ARG A 112 -15.05 5.55 -7.74
N GLU A 113 -13.98 6.33 -7.83
CA GLU A 113 -13.81 7.55 -7.00
C GLU A 113 -14.47 8.71 -7.74
N GLY A 114 -15.55 9.27 -7.18
CA GLY A 114 -16.33 10.35 -7.80
C GLY A 114 -16.64 10.07 -9.28
N ASP A 115 -16.29 11.03 -10.14
CA ASP A 115 -16.52 10.97 -11.60
C ASP A 115 -15.36 10.33 -12.39
N THR A 116 -14.38 9.72 -11.71
CA THR A 116 -13.25 9.08 -12.40
C THR A 116 -13.65 7.73 -13.01
N ALA A 117 -12.80 7.22 -13.90
CA ALA A 117 -12.95 5.86 -14.43
C ALA A 117 -13.05 4.83 -13.28
N PRO A 118 -13.81 3.74 -13.45
CA PRO A 118 -13.90 2.69 -12.44
C PRO A 118 -12.59 1.92 -12.30
N TYR A 119 -12.42 1.27 -11.16
CA TYR A 119 -11.36 0.29 -10.94
C TYR A 119 -11.59 -1.00 -11.74
N PRO A 120 -10.53 -1.78 -12.05
CA PRO A 120 -9.12 -1.55 -11.68
C PRO A 120 -8.40 -0.47 -12.52
N LYS A 121 -7.28 0.04 -12.00
CA LYS A 121 -6.47 1.11 -12.61
C LYS A 121 -4.97 0.78 -12.59
N VAL A 122 -4.20 1.39 -13.50
CA VAL A 122 -2.74 1.46 -13.42
C VAL A 122 -2.35 2.87 -13.03
N TYR A 123 -1.62 3.02 -11.92
CA TYR A 123 -0.97 4.28 -11.58
C TYR A 123 0.47 4.26 -12.08
N ASP A 124 0.80 5.22 -12.94
CA ASP A 124 2.10 5.36 -13.55
C ASP A 124 2.74 6.68 -13.18
N MET A 125 3.83 6.61 -12.40
CA MET A 125 4.52 7.80 -11.92
C MET A 125 5.19 8.60 -13.04
N LYS A 126 5.51 7.98 -14.18
CA LYS A 126 6.05 8.68 -15.35
C LYS A 126 5.00 9.44 -16.15
N ALA A 127 3.72 9.13 -15.95
CA ALA A 127 2.62 9.83 -16.61
C ALA A 127 2.18 11.10 -15.87
N LEU A 128 2.64 11.31 -14.63
CA LEU A 128 2.27 12.48 -13.83
C LEU A 128 3.09 13.71 -14.24
N THR A 129 2.41 14.81 -14.56
CA THR A 129 3.07 16.12 -14.61
C THR A 129 3.44 16.59 -13.19
N PRO A 130 4.35 17.57 -13.04
CA PRO A 130 4.65 18.14 -11.73
C PRO A 130 3.42 18.71 -11.01
N GLU A 131 2.47 19.32 -11.72
CA GLU A 131 1.23 19.81 -11.09
C GLU A 131 0.35 18.65 -10.62
N MET A 132 0.19 17.60 -11.45
CA MET A 132 -0.59 16.41 -11.09
C MET A 132 0.02 15.70 -9.88
N GLN A 133 1.35 15.58 -9.84
CA GLN A 133 2.04 15.02 -8.69
C GLN A 133 1.83 15.87 -7.44
N THR A 134 1.99 17.19 -7.54
CA THR A 134 1.75 18.10 -6.41
C THR A 134 0.32 18.02 -5.88
N TRP A 135 -0.67 17.94 -6.78
CA TRP A 135 -2.07 17.74 -6.42
C TRP A 135 -2.29 16.39 -5.72
N ALA A 136 -1.72 15.32 -6.26
CA ALA A 136 -1.82 13.97 -5.69
C ALA A 136 -1.20 13.91 -4.29
N LEU A 137 -0.01 14.47 -4.11
CA LEU A 137 0.67 14.53 -2.80
C LEU A 137 -0.13 15.35 -1.77
N ASN A 138 -0.78 16.43 -2.19
CA ASN A 138 -1.62 17.23 -1.30
C ASN A 138 -2.92 16.51 -0.91
N ARG A 139 -3.56 15.81 -1.86
CA ARG A 139 -4.82 15.12 -1.63
C ARG A 139 -4.62 13.80 -0.89
N TYR A 140 -3.83 12.89 -1.45
CA TYR A 140 -3.66 11.54 -0.90
C TYR A 140 -2.68 11.48 0.26
N GLY A 141 -1.76 12.44 0.36
CA GLY A 141 -0.79 12.50 1.45
C GLY A 141 -1.40 12.86 2.81
N ARG A 142 -2.62 13.41 2.84
CA ARG A 142 -3.37 13.69 4.08
C ARG A 142 -4.12 12.45 4.53
N LEU A 143 -4.22 12.24 5.83
CA LEU A 143 -5.01 11.14 6.39
C LEU A 143 -6.49 11.32 6.05
N HIS A 144 -7.09 10.27 5.52
CA HIS A 144 -8.47 10.23 5.05
C HIS A 144 -9.09 8.85 5.24
N VAL A 145 -10.39 8.77 4.96
CA VAL A 145 -11.11 7.51 4.73
C VAL A 145 -11.83 7.56 3.39
N ASN A 146 -12.12 6.40 2.82
CA ASN A 146 -12.77 6.22 1.53
C ASN A 146 -14.13 5.55 1.75
N SER A 147 -15.21 6.31 1.56
CA SER A 147 -16.57 5.83 1.75
C SER A 147 -17.59 6.45 0.80
N SER A 148 -18.71 5.77 0.62
CA SER A 148 -19.87 6.30 -0.09
C SER A 148 -20.66 7.30 0.76
N ASP A 149 -21.57 8.06 0.13
CA ASP A 149 -22.52 8.91 0.86
C ASP A 149 -23.53 8.12 1.69
N ALA A 150 -23.71 6.83 1.37
CA ALA A 150 -24.54 5.92 2.15
C ALA A 150 -23.84 5.39 3.42
N GLY A 151 -22.53 5.65 3.58
CA GLY A 151 -21.74 5.23 4.74
C GLY A 151 -20.73 4.11 4.48
N PRO A 152 -21.04 3.02 3.74
CA PRO A 152 -20.08 1.94 3.52
C PRO A 152 -18.77 2.37 2.90
N GLY A 153 -17.68 1.77 3.37
CA GLY A 153 -16.34 1.90 2.82
C GLY A 153 -16.11 1.11 1.53
N ILE A 154 -14.88 1.18 1.04
CA ILE A 154 -14.34 0.31 -0.01
C ILE A 154 -13.27 -0.61 0.55
N ASP A 155 -13.01 -1.71 -0.13
CA ASP A 155 -11.83 -2.54 0.08
C ASP A 155 -10.81 -2.27 -1.02
N GLU A 156 -9.58 -1.96 -0.63
CA GLU A 156 -8.50 -1.64 -1.57
C GLU A 156 -7.46 -2.76 -1.64
N VAL A 157 -6.96 -3.01 -2.85
CA VAL A 157 -5.85 -3.92 -3.12
C VAL A 157 -4.89 -3.25 -4.12
N MET A 158 -3.72 -2.86 -3.64
CA MET A 158 -2.69 -2.14 -4.41
C MET A 158 -1.50 -3.06 -4.64
N THR A 159 -1.11 -3.29 -5.90
CA THR A 159 0.06 -4.12 -6.23
C THR A 159 1.14 -3.25 -6.85
N VAL A 160 2.23 -2.99 -6.10
CA VAL A 160 3.45 -2.34 -6.61
C VAL A 160 4.21 -3.35 -7.45
N VAL A 161 4.33 -3.08 -8.75
CA VAL A 161 4.92 -4.02 -9.73
C VAL A 161 6.27 -3.56 -10.28
N SER A 162 6.63 -2.29 -10.11
CA SER A 162 7.92 -1.73 -10.55
C SER A 162 8.21 -0.41 -9.84
N GLY A 163 9.49 -0.07 -9.71
CA GLY A 163 9.94 1.25 -9.24
C GLY A 163 9.68 1.47 -7.75
N GLY A 164 9.41 2.72 -7.35
CA GLY A 164 9.29 3.12 -5.95
C GLY A 164 10.58 3.77 -5.40
N PRO A 165 10.70 3.91 -4.06
CA PRO A 165 9.86 3.30 -3.02
C PRO A 165 8.48 3.95 -2.87
N PHE A 166 7.43 3.18 -2.61
CA PHE A 166 6.09 3.72 -2.38
C PHE A 166 5.76 3.75 -0.89
N THR A 167 4.99 4.76 -0.46
CA THR A 167 4.68 4.97 0.95
C THR A 167 3.18 5.06 1.20
N TRP A 168 2.72 4.33 2.21
CA TRP A 168 1.41 4.49 2.82
C TRP A 168 1.57 4.83 4.30
N MET A 169 0.56 5.49 4.87
CA MET A 169 0.47 5.72 6.29
C MET A 169 -0.84 5.16 6.80
N PHE A 170 -0.81 4.47 7.94
CA PHE A 170 -1.98 3.90 8.59
C PHE A 170 -2.01 4.32 10.05
N VAL A 171 -3.19 4.64 10.56
CA VAL A 171 -3.36 5.01 11.97
C VAL A 171 -3.66 3.76 12.80
N LEU A 172 -2.78 3.45 13.75
CA LEU A 172 -2.93 2.34 14.69
C LEU A 172 -3.96 2.67 15.79
N PRO A 173 -4.45 1.66 16.55
CA PRO A 173 -5.45 1.88 17.59
C PRO A 173 -5.03 2.84 18.71
N ASP A 174 -3.72 2.99 18.95
CA ASP A 174 -3.14 3.93 19.92
C ASP A 174 -2.91 5.33 19.34
N ALA A 175 -3.50 5.63 18.18
CA ALA A 175 -3.33 6.87 17.41
C ALA A 175 -1.92 7.10 16.85
N THR A 176 -1.01 6.13 16.96
CA THR A 176 0.29 6.19 16.27
C THR A 176 0.09 6.09 14.76
N VAL A 177 0.73 6.99 13.99
CA VAL A 177 0.72 6.93 12.54
C VAL A 177 1.91 6.10 12.08
N ALA A 178 1.65 4.89 11.61
CA ALA A 178 2.65 3.99 11.08
C ALA A 178 2.89 4.27 9.58
N ARG A 179 4.13 4.59 9.21
CA ARG A 179 4.57 4.73 7.82
C ARG A 179 5.02 3.38 7.29
N LEU A 180 4.24 2.81 6.37
CA LEU A 180 4.63 1.65 5.58
C LEU A 180 5.37 2.11 4.33
N THR A 181 6.62 1.69 4.19
CA THR A 181 7.37 1.84 2.94
C THR A 181 7.45 0.49 2.26
N VAL A 182 7.05 0.44 0.99
CA VAL A 182 7.37 -0.63 0.06
C VAL A 182 8.64 -0.21 -0.66
N ASP A 183 9.71 -0.97 -0.48
CA ASP A 183 11.00 -0.70 -1.11
C ASP A 183 10.93 -0.83 -2.63
N ARG A 184 11.98 -0.33 -3.30
CA ARG A 184 12.04 -0.31 -4.75
C ARG A 184 11.94 -1.72 -5.34
N ILE A 185 10.98 -1.94 -6.22
CA ILE A 185 10.80 -3.21 -6.95
C ILE A 185 11.64 -3.17 -8.24
N GLY A 186 12.73 -3.93 -8.24
CA GLY A 186 13.60 -4.12 -9.41
C GLY A 186 13.12 -5.22 -10.36
N GLU A 187 13.79 -5.38 -11.50
CA GLU A 187 13.37 -6.29 -12.58
C GLU A 187 13.27 -7.78 -12.14
N SER A 188 14.06 -8.20 -11.15
CA SER A 188 14.09 -9.56 -10.62
C SER A 188 13.37 -9.74 -9.28
N GLY A 189 12.89 -8.65 -8.67
CA GLY A 189 12.16 -8.69 -7.41
C GLY A 189 10.71 -9.19 -7.58
N PRO A 190 10.06 -9.67 -6.51
CA PRO A 190 8.63 -9.87 -6.53
C PRO A 190 7.90 -8.52 -6.52
N ALA A 191 6.67 -8.50 -7.03
CA ALA A 191 5.75 -7.41 -6.75
C ALA A 191 5.32 -7.46 -5.27
N VAL A 192 4.92 -6.32 -4.71
CA VAL A 192 4.36 -6.24 -3.36
C VAL A 192 2.90 -5.83 -3.46
N ARG A 193 2.02 -6.66 -2.92
CA ARG A 193 0.58 -6.42 -2.84
C ARG A 193 0.18 -6.04 -1.43
N LEU A 194 -0.45 -4.87 -1.32
CA LEU A 194 -1.07 -4.35 -0.12
C LEU A 194 -2.58 -4.50 -0.23
N THR A 195 -3.23 -4.78 0.89
CA THR A 195 -4.69 -4.66 1.02
C THR A 195 -5.04 -3.96 2.32
N TYR A 196 -6.04 -3.10 2.27
CA TYR A 196 -6.49 -2.30 3.41
C TYR A 196 -7.96 -1.89 3.26
N PRO A 197 -8.68 -1.65 4.38
CA PRO A 197 -10.04 -1.15 4.35
C PRO A 197 -10.03 0.38 4.15
N GLY A 198 -10.93 0.88 3.31
CA GLY A 198 -11.11 2.30 3.05
C GLY A 198 -11.59 3.08 4.27
N MET A 199 -12.32 2.43 5.19
CA MET A 199 -12.73 3.03 6.47
C MET A 199 -11.65 3.05 7.55
N GLY A 200 -10.52 2.35 7.34
CA GLY A 200 -9.34 2.55 8.17
C GLY A 200 -8.66 3.86 7.79
N THR A 201 -8.38 4.74 8.75
CA THR A 201 -7.73 6.02 8.46
C THR A 201 -6.33 5.81 7.90
N HIS A 202 -6.12 6.29 6.66
CA HIS A 202 -4.91 6.05 5.91
C HIS A 202 -4.52 7.24 5.02
N ALA A 203 -3.31 7.19 4.48
CA ALA A 203 -2.82 8.11 3.46
C ALA A 203 -1.90 7.35 2.48
N GLY A 204 -1.79 7.87 1.25
CA GLY A 204 -0.83 7.41 0.25
C GLY A 204 0.07 8.55 -0.18
N TYR A 205 1.39 8.37 -0.10
CA TYR A 205 2.38 9.35 -0.54
C TYR A 205 3.12 8.81 -1.77
N MET A 206 2.75 9.34 -2.95
CA MET A 206 3.15 8.86 -4.28
C MET A 206 4.18 9.81 -4.93
N ASP A 207 5.34 9.98 -4.30
CA ASP A 207 6.45 10.82 -4.80
C ASP A 207 7.54 10.14 -5.66
N PRO A 208 7.56 8.81 -5.94
CA PRO A 208 8.61 8.22 -6.76
C PRO A 208 8.74 8.86 -8.14
N LYS A 209 9.98 8.96 -8.64
CA LYS A 209 10.28 9.41 -10.01
C LYS A 209 9.87 8.40 -11.08
N ASP A 210 9.69 7.15 -10.69
CA ASP A 210 9.27 6.04 -11.53
C ASP A 210 8.58 4.99 -10.66
N GLY A 211 7.65 4.27 -11.27
CA GLY A 211 7.00 3.13 -10.64
C GLY A 211 5.58 2.95 -11.11
N LEU A 212 5.11 1.72 -10.94
CA LEU A 212 3.82 1.25 -11.41
C LEU A 212 3.07 0.56 -10.27
N ILE A 213 1.79 0.90 -10.12
CA ILE A 213 0.86 0.22 -9.23
C ILE A 213 -0.34 -0.26 -10.03
N VAL A 214 -0.68 -1.55 -9.90
CA VAL A 214 -1.98 -2.09 -10.33
C VAL A 214 -2.93 -2.04 -9.14
N ALA A 215 -3.99 -1.24 -9.26
CA ALA A 215 -4.89 -0.91 -8.18
C ALA A 215 -6.29 -1.49 -8.41
N TYR A 216 -6.84 -2.09 -7.36
CA TYR A 216 -8.23 -2.48 -7.24
C TYR A 216 -8.86 -1.74 -6.08
N ALA A 217 -10.11 -1.32 -6.27
CA ALA A 217 -11.02 -0.98 -5.20
C ALA A 217 -12.38 -1.62 -5.50
N HIS A 218 -13.05 -2.13 -4.48
CA HIS A 218 -14.37 -2.72 -4.64
C HIS A 218 -15.25 -2.43 -3.43
N GLY A 219 -16.56 -2.27 -3.64
CA GLY A 219 -17.49 -1.87 -2.59
C GLY A 219 -18.76 -1.22 -3.16
N PRO A 220 -19.18 -0.03 -2.71
CA PRO A 220 -20.29 0.71 -3.32
C PRO A 220 -20.01 1.08 -4.79
N GLU A 221 -21.02 1.55 -5.52
CA GLU A 221 -20.84 2.00 -6.91
C GLU A 221 -19.82 3.14 -7.01
N SER A 222 -19.93 4.11 -6.11
CA SER A 222 -19.00 5.23 -6.00
C SER A 222 -18.62 5.48 -4.55
N PHE A 223 -17.45 6.08 -4.35
CA PHE A 223 -16.99 6.61 -3.09
C PHE A 223 -16.34 7.98 -3.28
N VAL A 224 -16.16 8.67 -2.16
CA VAL A 224 -15.38 9.91 -2.09
C VAL A 224 -14.33 9.78 -0.98
N ILE A 225 -13.29 10.60 -1.09
CA ILE A 225 -12.27 10.75 -0.06
C ILE A 225 -12.78 11.74 0.98
N ARG A 226 -12.85 11.33 2.24
CA ARG A 226 -13.31 12.15 3.36
C ARG A 226 -12.16 12.53 4.28
N PHE A 227 -12.05 13.82 4.56
CA PHE A 227 -11.03 14.40 5.44
C PHE A 227 -11.62 14.87 6.78
N ASP A 228 -12.92 14.67 6.99
CA ASP A 228 -13.71 15.19 8.10
C ASP A 228 -14.78 14.19 8.59
N GLU A 229 -14.64 12.91 8.23
CA GLU A 229 -15.54 11.84 8.66
C GLU A 229 -15.44 11.58 10.17
N THR A 230 -16.36 12.16 10.94
CA THR A 230 -16.36 12.10 12.41
C THR A 230 -16.53 10.69 12.98
N THR A 231 -17.08 9.74 12.20
CA THR A 231 -17.24 8.35 12.61
C THR A 231 -16.01 7.48 12.35
N ALA A 232 -14.99 8.02 11.67
CA ALA A 232 -13.77 7.29 11.37
C ALA A 232 -12.96 6.99 12.65
N PRO A 233 -12.25 5.85 12.70
CA PRO A 233 -11.28 5.58 13.77
C PRO A 233 -10.25 6.70 13.85
N ASN A 234 -10.02 7.27 15.04
CA ASN A 234 -9.09 8.39 15.22
C ASN A 234 -9.40 9.61 14.31
N ALA A 235 -10.68 9.96 14.12
CA ALA A 235 -11.13 11.06 13.27
C ALA A 235 -10.41 12.40 13.51
N GLN A 236 -9.91 12.65 14.72
CA GLN A 236 -9.12 13.84 15.06
C GLN A 236 -7.82 13.98 14.26
N LEU A 237 -7.33 12.91 13.64
CA LEU A 237 -6.13 12.90 12.79
C LEU A 237 -6.43 13.12 11.31
N LEU A 238 -7.70 13.06 10.88
CA LEU A 238 -8.06 13.29 9.48
C LEU A 238 -7.62 14.69 9.03
N ASN A 239 -7.36 14.82 7.72
CA ASN A 239 -6.81 16.03 7.09
C ASN A 239 -5.40 16.44 7.54
N THR A 240 -4.76 15.69 8.45
CA THR A 240 -3.37 15.87 8.90
C THR A 240 -2.49 14.75 8.36
N ASN A 241 -1.17 14.83 8.53
CA ASN A 241 -0.28 13.67 8.47
C ASN A 241 1.06 14.04 9.12
N PRO A 242 1.48 13.43 10.23
CA PRO A 242 2.73 13.80 10.89
C PRO A 242 3.98 13.49 10.05
N TRP A 243 3.89 12.59 9.08
CA TRP A 243 4.99 12.23 8.19
C TRP A 243 5.16 13.17 7.01
N VAL A 244 4.20 14.05 6.72
CA VAL A 244 4.24 14.91 5.53
C VAL A 244 4.23 16.37 5.96
N ASP A 245 5.21 17.13 5.47
CA ASP A 245 5.21 18.58 5.58
C ASP A 245 4.42 19.20 4.42
N PHE A 246 3.31 19.87 4.76
CA PHE A 246 2.44 20.58 3.82
C PHE A 246 2.66 22.09 3.79
N THR A 247 3.67 22.63 4.48
CA THR A 247 3.91 24.09 4.54
C THR A 247 4.55 24.63 3.26
N GLY A 248 5.23 23.76 2.49
CA GLY A 248 5.84 24.10 1.23
C GLY A 248 4.87 24.02 0.04
N PRO A 249 5.29 24.51 -1.14
CA PRO A 249 4.47 24.44 -2.36
C PRO A 249 4.24 23.01 -2.84
N VAL A 250 5.18 22.10 -2.56
CA VAL A 250 5.07 20.66 -2.82
C VAL A 250 5.21 19.93 -1.48
N PRO A 251 4.25 19.08 -1.09
CA PRO A 251 4.35 18.34 0.16
C PRO A 251 5.56 17.41 0.18
N THR A 252 6.31 17.40 1.28
CA THR A 252 7.54 16.60 1.40
C THR A 252 7.45 15.57 2.53
N LEU A 253 7.97 14.38 2.29
CA LEU A 253 8.04 13.34 3.32
C LEU A 253 9.14 13.66 4.33
N ARG A 254 8.80 13.63 5.61
CA ARG A 254 9.75 13.79 6.71
C ARG A 254 10.52 12.50 6.95
N THR A 255 11.81 12.61 7.26
CA THR A 255 12.62 11.44 7.63
C THR A 255 12.33 10.95 9.04
N LYS A 256 11.88 11.86 9.93
CA LYS A 256 11.45 11.59 11.32
C LYS A 256 10.23 12.43 11.67
N VAL A 257 9.43 11.91 12.60
CA VAL A 257 8.41 12.67 13.32
C VAL A 257 8.98 12.91 14.72
N ASN A 258 8.83 14.15 15.21
CA ASN A 258 9.41 14.70 16.45
C ASN A 258 9.72 13.69 17.56
#